data_AF-A0A7J7P0M3-F1
#
_entry.id   AF-A0A7J7P0M3-F1
#
_cell.length_a   1.000
_cell.length_b   1.000
_cell.length_c   1.000
_cell.angle_alpha   90.00
_cell.angle_beta   90.00
_cell.angle_gamma   90.00
#
_symmetry.space_group_name_H-M   'P 1'
#
loop_
_entity.id
_entity.type
_entity.pdbx_description
1 polymer ?
#
loop_
_entity_poly.entity_id
_entity_poly.type
_entity_poly.pdbx_seq_one_letter_code
_entity_poly.pdbx_strand_id
1 'polypeptide(L)'
;MEEEEGEELIRASDSNSTHSSTIGRVISTLLNLRPKKLENAISRLGLSSKRGSLEEQLWLLKKYVRDAVEKGEGLDQFLIPLVEDSLKWKNSRDCNQVIILLNWLFEDQLLLGPLATNLVQVLMRRDDHYVAFGWCKLVCGYVDREINMNTHSNTGNMEGALSLLLL
;
A
#
# COMPACT_ATOMS: atom_id res chain seq x y z
N MET A 1 -26.06 28.16 26.99
CA MET A 1 -25.63 28.37 25.60
C MET A 1 -24.35 27.57 25.42
N GLU A 2 -24.46 26.24 25.50
CA GLU A 2 -23.34 25.28 25.38
C GLU A 2 -23.96 23.92 25.03
N GLU A 3 -24.54 23.78 23.84
CA GLU A 3 -25.12 22.49 23.41
C GLU A 3 -25.27 22.42 21.88
N GLU A 4 -24.25 22.81 21.11
CA GLU A 4 -24.27 22.65 19.63
C GLU A 4 -22.96 22.12 19.00
N GLU A 5 -21.86 21.93 19.75
CA GLU A 5 -20.59 21.43 19.17
C GLU A 5 -20.45 19.89 19.12
N GLY A 6 -21.38 19.13 19.71
CA GLY A 6 -21.27 17.67 19.83
C GLY A 6 -21.78 16.86 18.63
N GLU A 7 -22.65 17.43 17.79
CA GLU A 7 -23.34 16.67 16.74
C GLU A 7 -22.64 16.72 15.37
N GLU A 8 -21.82 17.74 15.12
CA GLU A 8 -21.11 17.88 13.83
C GLU A 8 -19.91 16.91 13.70
N LEU A 9 -19.30 16.51 14.83
CA LEU A 9 -18.17 15.58 14.86
C LEU A 9 -18.57 14.11 14.61
N ILE A 10 -19.81 13.74 14.92
CA ILE A 10 -20.30 12.36 14.82
C ILE A 10 -20.57 12.01 13.35
N ARG A 11 -21.00 12.98 12.53
CA ARG A 11 -21.40 12.73 11.14
C ARG A 11 -20.22 12.51 10.18
N ALA A 12 -19.06 13.11 10.46
CA ALA A 12 -17.83 12.88 9.69
C ALA A 12 -17.19 11.49 9.96
N SER A 13 -17.46 10.92 11.14
CA SER A 13 -16.91 9.62 11.55
C SER A 13 -17.56 8.45 10.79
N ASP A 14 -18.87 8.53 10.48
CA ASP A 14 -19.59 7.46 9.79
C ASP A 14 -19.23 7.32 8.30
N SER A 15 -18.96 8.44 7.62
CA SER A 15 -18.49 8.44 6.23
C SER A 15 -17.07 7.88 6.10
N ASN A 16 -16.17 8.23 7.04
CA ASN A 16 -14.81 7.70 7.05
C ASN A 16 -14.77 6.23 7.48
N SER A 17 -15.64 5.81 8.40
CA SER A 17 -15.78 4.42 8.86
C SER A 17 -16.22 3.48 7.73
N THR A 18 -17.22 3.89 6.94
CA THR A 18 -17.72 3.08 5.80
C THR A 18 -16.71 2.99 4.65
N HIS A 19 -15.99 4.09 4.35
CA HIS A 19 -14.90 4.08 3.37
C HIS A 19 -13.68 3.27 3.86
N SER A 20 -13.34 3.35 5.15
CA SER A 20 -12.28 2.56 5.79
C SER A 20 -12.58 1.06 5.76
N SER A 21 -13.83 0.67 6.05
CA SER A 21 -14.26 -0.74 5.95
C SER A 21 -14.19 -1.28 4.51
N THR A 22 -14.34 -0.39 3.52
CA THR A 22 -14.27 -0.76 2.10
C THR A 22 -12.82 -0.90 1.65
N ILE A 23 -11.93 0.02 2.03
CA ILE A 23 -10.52 -0.05 1.63
C ILE A 23 -9.79 -1.22 2.29
N GLY A 24 -10.07 -1.52 3.56
CA GLY A 24 -9.49 -2.70 4.23
C GLY A 24 -9.87 -4.02 3.53
N ARG A 25 -11.12 -4.14 3.05
CA ARG A 25 -11.58 -5.29 2.25
C ARG A 25 -10.89 -5.36 0.89
N VAL A 26 -10.72 -4.21 0.23
CA VAL A 26 -9.99 -4.13 -1.05
C VAL A 26 -8.56 -4.59 -0.86
N ILE A 27 -7.83 -4.06 0.13
CA ILE A 27 -6.45 -4.42 0.44
C ILE A 27 -6.35 -5.91 0.74
N SER A 28 -7.19 -6.43 1.64
CA SER A 28 -7.21 -7.86 1.97
C SER A 28 -7.49 -8.74 0.75
N THR A 29 -8.42 -8.32 -0.12
CA THR A 29 -8.70 -9.06 -1.36
C THR A 29 -7.46 -9.10 -2.26
N LEU A 30 -6.80 -7.95 -2.46
CA LEU A 30 -5.62 -7.84 -3.32
C LEU A 30 -4.43 -8.66 -2.79
N LEU A 31 -4.18 -8.63 -1.48
CA LEU A 31 -3.09 -9.35 -0.84
C LEU A 31 -3.29 -10.88 -0.88
N ASN A 32 -4.53 -11.36 -0.85
CA ASN A 32 -4.85 -12.78 -0.94
C ASN A 32 -4.85 -13.36 -2.38
N LEU A 33 -4.60 -12.54 -3.40
CA LEU A 33 -4.55 -13.02 -4.79
C LEU A 33 -3.27 -13.78 -5.08
N ARG A 34 -3.30 -14.65 -6.10
CA ARG A 34 -2.06 -15.19 -6.66
C ARG A 34 -1.27 -14.06 -7.34
N PRO A 35 0.08 -14.00 -7.20
CA PRO A 35 0.90 -12.91 -7.74
C PRO A 35 0.64 -12.64 -9.24
N LYS A 36 0.65 -13.69 -10.06
CA LYS A 36 0.37 -13.58 -11.50
C LYS A 36 -1.01 -13.00 -11.83
N LYS A 37 -2.02 -13.27 -10.98
CA LYS A 37 -3.38 -12.74 -11.20
C LYS A 37 -3.43 -11.24 -10.89
N LEU A 38 -2.69 -10.80 -9.88
CA LEU A 38 -2.54 -9.40 -9.54
C LEU A 38 -1.78 -8.63 -10.63
N GLU A 39 -0.64 -9.15 -11.10
CA GLU A 39 0.12 -8.58 -12.22
C GLU A 39 -0.72 -8.45 -13.49
N ASN A 40 -1.45 -9.50 -13.86
CA ASN A 40 -2.34 -9.46 -15.03
C ASN A 40 -3.44 -8.40 -14.89
N ALA A 41 -4.00 -8.21 -13.69
CA ALA A 41 -5.01 -7.18 -13.47
C ALA A 41 -4.43 -5.78 -13.54
N ILE A 42 -3.22 -5.55 -13.01
CA ILE A 42 -2.49 -4.29 -13.12
C ILE A 42 -2.23 -3.96 -14.60
N SER A 43 -1.69 -4.91 -15.38
CA SER A 43 -1.43 -4.72 -16.81
C SER A 43 -2.70 -4.40 -17.61
N ARG A 44 -3.84 -4.99 -17.22
CA ARG A 44 -5.13 -4.73 -17.88
C ARG A 44 -5.77 -3.40 -17.49
N LEU A 45 -5.43 -2.86 -16.32
CA LEU A 45 -6.00 -1.61 -15.81
C LEU A 45 -5.80 -0.43 -16.77
N GLY A 46 -4.68 -0.42 -17.51
CA GLY A 46 -4.36 0.62 -18.50
C GLY A 46 -4.87 0.35 -19.92
N LEU A 47 -5.41 -0.84 -20.22
CA LEU A 47 -5.70 -1.28 -21.59
C LEU A 47 -7.19 -1.38 -21.92
N SER A 48 -8.07 -1.50 -20.92
CA SER A 48 -9.48 -1.86 -21.12
C SER A 48 -10.45 -0.73 -20.73
N SER A 49 -11.40 -0.41 -21.60
CA SER A 49 -12.53 0.49 -21.29
C SER A 49 -13.55 -0.13 -20.33
N LYS A 50 -13.54 -1.47 -20.17
CA LYS A 50 -14.34 -2.20 -19.17
C LYS A 50 -13.43 -2.72 -18.06
N ARG A 51 -13.56 -2.16 -16.87
CA ARG A 51 -12.88 -2.69 -15.67
C ARG A 51 -13.64 -3.90 -15.16
N GLY A 52 -12.93 -5.00 -14.94
CA GLY A 52 -13.47 -6.09 -14.14
C GLY A 52 -13.47 -5.71 -12.66
N SER A 53 -14.09 -6.56 -11.85
CA SER A 53 -14.18 -6.37 -10.40
C SER A 53 -12.81 -6.14 -9.75
N LEU A 54 -11.76 -6.80 -10.23
CA LEU A 54 -10.40 -6.67 -9.70
C LEU A 54 -9.71 -5.38 -10.16
N GLU A 55 -9.88 -4.99 -11.42
CA GLU A 55 -9.39 -3.72 -11.94
C GLU A 55 -10.05 -2.53 -11.21
N GLU A 56 -11.34 -2.67 -10.85
CA GLU A 56 -12.03 -1.66 -10.05
C GLU A 56 -11.46 -1.56 -8.63
N GLN A 57 -11.14 -2.70 -7.99
CA GLN A 57 -10.47 -2.72 -6.68
C GLN A 57 -9.09 -2.04 -6.72
N LEU A 58 -8.29 -2.29 -7.75
CA LEU A 58 -7.02 -1.58 -7.96
C LEU A 58 -7.25 -0.10 -8.16
N TRP A 59 -8.19 0.29 -9.03
CA TRP A 59 -8.48 1.71 -9.25
C TRP A 59 -8.93 2.43 -7.97
N LEU A 60 -9.81 1.81 -7.19
CA LEU A 60 -10.25 2.33 -5.89
C LEU A 60 -9.09 2.50 -4.92
N LEU A 61 -8.16 1.55 -4.88
CA LEU A 61 -6.96 1.65 -4.05
C LEU A 61 -6.08 2.83 -4.47
N LYS A 62 -5.76 2.95 -5.78
CA LYS A 62 -4.92 4.04 -6.27
C LYS A 62 -5.57 5.41 -6.05
N LYS A 63 -6.89 5.48 -6.24
CA LYS A 63 -7.67 6.69 -5.93
C LYS A 63 -7.60 7.03 -4.45
N TYR A 64 -7.84 6.06 -3.56
CA TYR A 64 -7.75 6.28 -2.12
C TYR A 64 -6.37 6.83 -1.70
N VAL A 65 -5.29 6.21 -2.18
CA VAL A 65 -3.92 6.66 -1.86
C VAL A 65 -3.67 8.08 -2.38
N ARG A 66 -4.13 8.38 -3.59
CA ARG A 66 -4.01 9.72 -4.19
C ARG A 66 -4.80 10.76 -3.42
N ASP A 67 -6.07 10.49 -3.13
CA ASP A 67 -6.95 11.40 -2.40
C ASP A 67 -6.38 11.69 -1.00
N ALA A 68 -5.86 10.67 -0.31
CA ALA A 68 -5.22 10.83 0.99
C ALA A 68 -3.94 11.69 0.89
N VAL A 69 -3.09 11.45 -0.11
CA VAL A 69 -1.89 12.27 -0.35
C VAL A 69 -2.25 13.72 -0.66
N GLU A 70 -3.24 13.96 -1.52
CA GLU A 70 -3.69 15.31 -1.90
C GLU A 70 -4.27 16.08 -0.71
N LYS A 71 -4.93 15.38 0.23
CA LYS A 71 -5.48 15.96 1.45
C LYS A 71 -4.49 16.03 2.62
N GLY A 72 -3.29 15.47 2.48
CA GLY A 72 -2.32 15.34 3.57
C GLY A 72 -2.77 14.39 4.68
N GLU A 73 -3.66 13.45 4.38
CA GLU A 73 -4.12 12.42 5.31
C GLU A 73 -3.08 11.29 5.42
N GLY A 74 -2.99 10.69 6.62
CA GLY A 74 -2.10 9.56 6.86
C GLY A 74 -2.54 8.31 6.12
N LEU A 75 -1.58 7.53 5.61
CA LEU A 75 -1.82 6.28 4.88
C LEU A 75 -1.82 5.03 5.78
N ASP A 76 -1.94 5.18 7.10
CA ASP A 76 -1.87 4.10 8.08
C ASP A 76 -2.80 2.92 7.77
N GLN A 77 -4.04 3.21 7.36
CA GLN A 77 -5.06 2.21 7.02
C GLN A 77 -4.69 1.35 5.81
N PHE A 78 -3.73 1.81 5.00
CA PHE A 78 -3.20 1.10 3.85
C PHE A 78 -1.85 0.47 4.15
N LEU A 79 -0.94 1.24 4.76
CA LEU A 79 0.45 0.85 4.99
C LEU A 79 0.59 -0.20 6.10
N ILE A 80 -0.15 -0.07 7.21
CA ILE A 80 -0.06 -1.03 8.31
C ILE A 80 -0.49 -2.43 7.83
N PRO A 81 -1.67 -2.63 7.20
CA PRO A 81 -2.05 -3.96 6.74
C PRO A 81 -1.08 -4.57 5.71
N LEU A 82 -0.42 -3.74 4.88
CA LEU A 82 0.61 -4.19 3.95
C LEU A 82 1.84 -4.73 4.67
N VAL A 83 2.31 -3.99 5.67
CA VAL A 83 3.47 -4.35 6.49
C VAL A 83 3.18 -5.57 7.35
N GLU A 84 2.00 -5.63 7.96
CA GLU A 84 1.57 -6.80 8.73
C GLU A 84 1.41 -8.05 7.86
N ASP A 85 0.94 -7.90 6.62
CA ASP A 85 0.79 -9.05 5.73
C ASP A 85 2.14 -9.69 5.40
N SER A 86 3.22 -8.90 5.30
CA SER A 86 4.59 -9.41 5.11
C SER A 86 4.99 -10.40 6.21
N LEU A 87 4.47 -10.23 7.43
CA LEU A 87 4.80 -11.05 8.59
C LEU A 87 4.22 -12.45 8.53
N LYS A 88 3.07 -12.64 7.85
CA LYS A 88 2.39 -13.94 7.72
C LYS A 88 3.20 -14.96 6.92
N TRP A 89 4.13 -14.50 6.10
CA TRP A 89 4.86 -15.34 5.15
C TRP A 89 6.07 -16.00 5.78
N LYS A 90 6.23 -17.32 5.68
CA LYS A 90 7.39 -18.00 6.29
C LYS A 90 8.70 -17.69 5.58
N ASN A 91 8.66 -17.45 4.26
CA ASN A 91 9.83 -17.13 3.45
C ASN A 91 9.71 -15.74 2.80
N SER A 92 10.85 -15.10 2.59
CA SER A 92 10.95 -13.79 1.92
C SER A 92 10.37 -13.80 0.50
N ARG A 93 10.38 -14.96 -0.16
CA ARG A 93 9.80 -15.20 -1.51
C ARG A 93 8.27 -15.16 -1.58
N ASP A 94 7.56 -15.19 -0.46
CA ASP A 94 6.10 -15.23 -0.49
C ASP A 94 5.46 -13.83 -0.32
N CYS A 95 6.24 -12.79 -0.08
CA CYS A 95 5.78 -11.38 0.01
C CYS A 95 5.49 -10.73 -1.35
N ASN A 96 5.21 -11.52 -2.39
CA ASN A 96 5.18 -11.04 -3.78
C ASN A 96 4.08 -10.02 -4.03
N GLN A 97 2.90 -10.19 -3.44
CA GLN A 97 1.73 -9.35 -3.66
C GLN A 97 1.95 -7.95 -3.10
N VAL A 98 2.52 -7.90 -1.89
CA VAL A 98 2.93 -6.66 -1.22
C VAL A 98 3.92 -5.88 -2.09
N ILE A 99 4.98 -6.55 -2.57
CA ILE A 99 5.99 -5.95 -3.44
C ILE A 99 5.38 -5.49 -4.77
N ILE A 100 4.51 -6.31 -5.39
CA ILE A 100 3.82 -5.96 -6.65
C ILE A 100 2.97 -4.70 -6.47
N LEU A 101 2.20 -4.60 -5.38
CA LEU A 101 1.36 -3.42 -5.10
C LEU A 101 2.21 -2.17 -4.86
N LEU A 102 3.28 -2.29 -4.06
CA LEU A 102 4.18 -1.17 -3.81
C LEU A 102 4.86 -0.70 -5.09
N ASN A 103 5.41 -1.61 -5.89
CA ASN A 103 6.02 -1.27 -7.20
C ASN A 103 5.02 -0.51 -8.09
N TRP A 104 3.80 -1.03 -8.22
CA TRP A 104 2.77 -0.41 -9.04
C TRP A 104 2.31 0.97 -8.54
N LEU A 105 2.28 1.18 -7.22
CA LEU A 105 1.99 2.51 -6.66
C LEU A 105 3.17 3.47 -6.86
N PHE A 106 4.41 2.98 -6.73
CA PHE A 106 5.63 3.75 -6.95
C PHE A 106 5.91 4.08 -8.42
N GLU A 107 5.24 3.43 -9.39
CA GLU A 107 5.22 3.90 -10.78
C GLU A 107 4.62 5.30 -10.93
N ASP A 108 3.77 5.73 -10.00
CA ASP A 108 3.22 7.07 -9.95
C ASP A 108 4.20 8.01 -9.23
N GLN A 109 4.97 8.79 -10.00
CA GLN A 109 6.00 9.69 -9.45
C GLN A 109 5.43 10.70 -8.44
N LEU A 110 4.14 11.07 -8.58
CA LEU A 110 3.47 11.97 -7.64
C LEU A 110 3.19 11.30 -6.29
N LEU A 111 3.05 9.97 -6.27
CA LEU A 111 2.82 9.20 -5.04
C LEU A 111 4.12 8.79 -4.37
N LEU A 112 5.24 8.67 -5.11
CA LEU A 112 6.51 8.14 -4.60
C LEU A 112 6.99 8.83 -3.30
N GLY A 113 7.17 10.15 -3.34
CA GLY A 113 7.66 10.91 -2.19
C GLY A 113 6.69 10.89 -1.00
N PRO A 114 5.40 11.24 -1.18
CA PRO A 114 4.41 11.21 -0.11
C PRO A 114 4.20 9.82 0.50
N LEU A 115 4.20 8.77 -0.33
CA LEU A 115 4.05 7.38 0.13
C LEU A 115 5.27 6.93 0.93
N ALA A 116 6.49 7.24 0.47
CA ALA A 116 7.72 6.99 1.23
C ALA A 116 7.72 7.74 2.57
N THR A 117 7.29 9.00 2.57
CA THR A 117 7.21 9.81 3.81
C THR A 117 6.23 9.20 4.81
N ASN A 118 5.04 8.79 4.35
CA ASN A 118 4.07 8.12 5.20
C ASN A 118 4.60 6.78 5.75
N LEU A 119 5.33 6.01 4.93
CA LEU A 119 6.02 4.80 5.37
C LEU A 119 7.00 5.10 6.50
N VAL A 120 7.88 6.11 6.36
CA VAL A 120 8.79 6.51 7.45
C VAL A 120 8.00 6.89 8.70
N GLN A 121 6.94 7.68 8.57
CA GLN A 121 6.13 8.10 9.71
C GLN A 121 5.50 6.91 10.44
N VAL A 122 4.98 5.92 9.70
CA VAL A 122 4.45 4.67 10.27
C VAL A 122 5.55 3.91 11.02
N LEU A 123 6.76 3.82 10.46
CA LEU A 123 7.89 3.10 11.06
C LEU A 123 8.51 3.81 12.27
N MET A 124 8.51 5.14 12.28
CA MET A 124 9.11 5.96 13.33
C MET A 124 8.21 6.10 14.56
N ARG A 125 6.97 5.62 14.51
CA ARG A 125 6.12 5.49 15.69
C ARG A 125 6.73 4.43 16.61
N ARG A 126 7.50 4.91 17.59
CA ARG A 126 8.47 4.17 18.42
C ARG A 126 7.94 2.92 19.14
N ASP A 127 6.64 2.72 19.23
CA ASP A 127 6.05 1.65 20.03
C ASP A 127 5.66 0.41 19.21
N ASP A 128 5.62 0.50 17.87
CA ASP A 128 5.18 -0.60 17.01
C ASP A 128 6.35 -1.43 16.44
N HIS A 129 6.97 -2.21 17.33
CA HIS A 129 8.04 -3.15 16.98
C HIS A 129 7.58 -4.20 15.96
N TYR A 130 6.27 -4.49 15.90
CA TYR A 130 5.69 -5.45 14.98
C TYR A 130 5.72 -4.90 13.55
N VAL A 131 5.25 -3.66 13.36
CA VAL A 131 5.32 -2.94 12.09
C VAL A 131 6.78 -2.75 11.64
N ALA A 132 7.69 -2.36 12.53
CA ALA A 132 9.11 -2.24 12.19
C ALA A 132 9.71 -3.58 11.70
N PHE A 133 9.38 -4.69 12.36
CA PHE A 133 9.84 -6.01 11.94
C PHE A 133 9.24 -6.45 10.61
N GLY A 134 7.95 -6.18 10.38
CA GLY A 134 7.28 -6.46 9.11
C GLY A 134 7.90 -5.70 7.95
N TRP A 135 8.31 -4.47 8.20
CA TRP A 135 9.03 -3.68 7.21
C TRP A 135 10.40 -4.25 6.90
N CYS A 136 11.20 -4.59 7.92
CA CYS A 136 12.49 -5.24 7.72
C CYS A 136 12.36 -6.51 6.86
N LYS A 137 11.35 -7.33 7.14
CA LYS A 137 11.07 -8.55 6.37
C LYS A 137 10.70 -8.26 4.92
N LEU A 138 9.91 -7.22 4.68
CA LEU A 138 9.50 -6.77 3.36
C LEU A 138 10.70 -6.26 2.55
N VAL A 139 11.56 -5.44 3.15
CA VAL A 139 12.80 -4.94 2.52
C VAL A 139 13.75 -6.10 2.20
N CYS A 140 13.97 -7.03 3.14
CA CYS A 140 14.77 -8.23 2.89
C CYS A 140 14.21 -9.05 1.72
N GLY A 141 12.88 -9.24 1.66
CA GLY A 141 12.25 -9.95 0.54
C GLY A 141 12.34 -9.22 -0.79
N TYR A 142 12.31 -7.90 -0.80
CA TYR A 142 12.57 -7.12 -2.00
C TYR A 142 14.01 -7.30 -2.49
N VAL A 143 14.99 -7.11 -1.61
CA VAL A 143 16.42 -7.24 -1.93
C VAL A 143 16.76 -8.67 -2.38
N ASP A 144 16.26 -9.68 -1.68
CA ASP A 144 16.40 -11.09 -2.08
C ASP A 144 15.82 -11.35 -3.48
N ARG A 145 14.65 -10.78 -3.77
CA ARG A 145 14.00 -10.92 -5.08
C ARG A 145 14.84 -10.25 -6.17
N GLU A 146 15.31 -9.04 -5.94
CA GLU A 146 16.13 -8.30 -6.91
C GLU A 146 17.43 -9.06 -7.21
N ILE A 147 18.15 -9.50 -6.17
CA ILE A 147 19.39 -10.29 -6.33
C ILE A 147 19.14 -11.58 -7.13
N ASN A 148 18.02 -12.26 -6.89
CA ASN A 148 17.68 -13.50 -7.60
C ASN A 148 17.10 -13.27 -9.01
N MET A 149 16.46 -12.12 -9.25
CA MET A 149 15.83 -11.77 -10.54
C MET A 149 16.75 -10.95 -11.45
N ASN A 150 17.94 -10.56 -10.99
CA ASN A 150 18.97 -9.85 -11.75
C ASN A 150 19.58 -10.65 -12.94
N THR A 151 18.85 -11.64 -13.45
CA THR A 151 19.07 -12.19 -14.78
C THR A 151 18.23 -11.49 -15.84
N HIS A 152 16.98 -11.05 -15.57
CA HIS A 152 16.16 -10.33 -16.55
C HIS A 152 15.05 -9.48 -15.90
N SER A 153 15.19 -8.15 -15.95
CA SER A 153 14.15 -7.11 -16.10
C SER A 153 14.27 -5.90 -15.14
N ASN A 154 13.93 -4.74 -15.71
CA ASN A 154 14.10 -3.38 -15.20
C ASN A 154 13.13 -3.10 -14.03
N THR A 155 13.61 -3.11 -12.77
CA THR A 155 12.79 -2.83 -11.57
C THR A 155 13.31 -1.62 -10.77
N GLY A 156 13.45 -0.46 -11.42
CA GLY A 156 14.11 0.72 -10.82
C GLY A 156 13.29 1.56 -9.82
N ASN A 157 12.00 1.29 -9.60
CA ASN A 157 11.13 2.26 -8.90
C ASN A 157 11.08 2.07 -7.37
N MET A 158 11.04 0.84 -6.85
CA MET A 158 11.12 0.61 -5.40
C MET A 158 12.55 0.76 -4.87
N GLU A 159 13.58 0.65 -5.72
CA GLU A 159 14.94 1.09 -5.37
C GLU A 159 14.98 2.60 -5.05
N GLY A 160 14.29 3.43 -5.84
CA GLY A 160 14.13 4.86 -5.55
C GLY A 160 13.41 5.11 -4.23
N ALA A 161 12.33 4.36 -3.94
CA ALA A 161 11.63 4.43 -2.66
C ALA A 161 12.53 3.99 -1.50
N LEU A 162 13.27 2.90 -1.63
CA LEU A 162 14.23 2.43 -0.62
C LEU A 162 15.35 3.44 -0.40
N SER A 163 15.83 4.09 -1.45
CA SER A 163 16.82 5.16 -1.35
C SER A 163 16.28 6.35 -0.55
N LEU A 164 14.99 6.68 -0.69
CA LEU A 164 14.33 7.70 0.13
C LEU A 164 14.08 7.26 1.58
N LEU A 165 14.03 5.95 1.84
CA LEU A 165 13.79 5.37 3.18
C LEU A 165 15.08 5.09 3.96
N LEU A 166 16.23 5.07 3.27
CA LEU A 166 17.56 4.86 3.85
C LEU A 166 18.36 6.17 4.07
N LEU A 167 17.78 7.32 3.74
CA LEU A 167 18.28 8.68 4.02
C LEU A 167 17.75 9.19 5.37
#